data_AF-A0A3A0CZW1-F1
#
_entry.id   AF-A0A3A0CZW1-F1
#
_cell.length_a   1.000
_cell.length_b   1.000
_cell.length_c   1.000
_cell.angle_alpha   90.00
_cell.angle_beta   90.00
_cell.angle_gamma   90.00
#
_symmetry.space_group_name_H-M   'P 1'
#
loop_
_entity.id
_entity.type
_entity.pdbx_description
1 polymer ?
#
loop_
_entity_poly.entity_id
_entity_poly.type
_entity_poly.pdbx_seq_one_letter_code
_entity_poly.pdbx_strand_id
1 'polypeptide(L)'
;MARVRSCLVARKRLSAARKPASGTPGAPARSRRNHADAFRASRQSNAAETAEDYAELIDELIRQNGEARSVELAARLGVSHVTVAKTIRRLCREGLVQAKPYRAIFLTAQGQALAERCRKRHEEVALFLVALGVSSATAEIDAEGIEHHVSDETLEAMRRFIKKGPRR
;
A
#
# COMPACT_ATOMS: atom_id res chain seq x y z
N MET A 1 -8.12 24.73 -62.05
CA MET A 1 -8.85 26.00 -61.87
C MET A 1 -10.34 25.73 -61.64
N ALA A 2 -10.88 26.08 -60.47
CA ALA A 2 -12.32 26.30 -60.20
C ALA A 2 -12.42 27.00 -58.82
N ARG A 3 -12.81 28.28 -58.75
CA ARG A 3 -14.18 28.77 -58.41
C ARG A 3 -14.69 28.18 -57.09
N VAL A 4 -14.73 28.85 -55.92
CA VAL A 4 -15.01 30.25 -55.51
C VAL A 4 -16.50 30.65 -55.53
N ARG A 5 -16.97 31.14 -54.36
CA ARG A 5 -18.27 31.79 -54.00
C ARG A 5 -19.50 30.87 -53.76
N SER A 6 -20.55 31.30 -53.02
CA SER A 6 -20.72 32.25 -51.89
C SER A 6 -22.23 32.42 -51.62
N CYS A 7 -22.64 32.68 -50.36
CA CYS A 7 -23.98 33.22 -49.98
C CYS A 7 -25.20 32.32 -50.31
N LEU A 8 -26.42 32.54 -49.78
CA LEU A 8 -26.96 33.66 -49.00
C LEU A 8 -27.98 33.17 -47.93
N VAL A 9 -28.25 34.01 -46.92
CA VAL A 9 -29.20 33.80 -45.82
C VAL A 9 -30.54 34.54 -46.07
N ALA A 10 -31.70 33.93 -45.75
CA ALA A 10 -32.93 34.60 -45.26
C ALA A 10 -34.00 33.54 -44.87
N ARG A 11 -34.44 33.39 -43.61
CA ARG A 11 -35.34 34.25 -42.79
C ARG A 11 -36.83 34.23 -43.20
N LYS A 12 -37.66 33.54 -42.40
CA LYS A 12 -39.08 33.84 -42.06
C LYS A 12 -39.40 33.31 -40.63
N ARG A 13 -40.61 33.47 -40.09
CA ARG A 13 -40.79 33.99 -38.71
C ARG A 13 -42.04 33.45 -37.92
N LEU A 14 -41.85 32.98 -36.65
CA LEU A 14 -42.87 32.75 -35.56
C LEU A 14 -43.94 31.64 -35.77
N SER A 15 -44.66 31.07 -34.77
CA SER A 15 -44.49 30.87 -33.31
C SER A 15 -45.68 30.05 -32.77
N ALA A 16 -45.46 29.01 -31.94
CA ALA A 16 -46.51 28.35 -31.13
C ALA A 16 -45.87 27.73 -29.86
N ALA A 17 -46.62 27.66 -28.74
CA ALA A 17 -46.03 27.48 -27.40
C ALA A 17 -46.52 26.25 -26.63
N ARG A 18 -45.57 25.63 -25.88
CA ARG A 18 -45.74 24.73 -24.70
C ARG A 18 -46.43 23.37 -24.96
N LYS A 19 -46.19 22.30 -24.20
CA LYS A 19 -45.74 22.10 -22.79
C LYS A 19 -44.66 20.96 -22.68
N PRO A 20 -44.16 20.54 -21.50
CA PRO A 20 -42.81 19.98 -21.36
C PRO A 20 -42.70 18.45 -21.46
N ALA A 21 -41.51 17.98 -21.84
CA ALA A 21 -41.01 16.65 -21.51
C ALA A 21 -39.93 16.78 -20.42
N SER A 22 -40.07 16.03 -19.33
CA SER A 22 -39.18 16.03 -18.17
C SER A 22 -37.83 15.36 -18.47
N GLY A 23 -36.85 16.13 -18.95
CA GLY A 23 -35.45 15.71 -18.95
C GLY A 23 -34.87 15.82 -17.53
N THR A 24 -34.62 14.68 -16.87
CA THR A 24 -33.95 14.64 -15.57
C THR A 24 -32.50 15.13 -15.68
N PRO A 25 -32.07 16.13 -14.89
CA PRO A 25 -30.69 16.59 -14.92
C PRO A 25 -29.76 15.62 -14.17
N GLY A 26 -28.96 14.87 -14.91
CA GLY A 26 -27.66 14.34 -14.49
C GLY A 26 -27.61 13.43 -13.26
N ALA A 27 -27.68 12.10 -13.47
CA ALA A 27 -27.08 11.16 -12.54
C ALA A 27 -25.56 11.45 -12.40
N PRO A 28 -24.99 11.56 -11.20
CA PRO A 28 -23.85 12.43 -11.00
C PRO A 28 -22.50 11.78 -11.32
N ALA A 29 -21.62 12.54 -11.96
CA ALA A 29 -20.18 12.24 -12.09
C ALA A 29 -19.41 12.27 -10.74
N ARG A 30 -20.14 12.19 -9.61
CA ARG A 30 -19.64 12.08 -8.23
C ARG A 30 -19.45 10.62 -7.80
N SER A 31 -20.25 9.65 -8.28
CA SER A 31 -20.05 8.24 -7.88
C SER A 31 -18.77 7.63 -8.46
N ARG A 32 -18.49 7.86 -9.75
CA ARG A 32 -17.32 7.28 -10.45
C ARG A 32 -15.96 7.75 -9.92
N ARG A 33 -15.86 9.00 -9.45
CA ARG A 33 -14.61 9.54 -8.86
C ARG A 33 -14.30 8.86 -7.53
N ASN A 34 -15.28 8.84 -6.61
CA ASN A 34 -15.13 8.24 -5.29
C ASN A 34 -14.66 6.76 -5.33
N HIS A 35 -15.13 5.96 -6.31
CA HIS A 35 -14.66 4.59 -6.48
C HIS A 35 -13.20 4.52 -6.97
N ALA A 36 -12.82 5.37 -7.94
CA ALA A 36 -11.45 5.42 -8.45
C ALA A 36 -10.44 5.84 -7.37
N ASP A 37 -10.82 6.76 -6.50
CA ASP A 37 -9.98 7.23 -5.39
C ASP A 37 -9.85 6.15 -4.29
N ALA A 38 -10.93 5.43 -3.97
CA ALA A 38 -10.88 4.29 -3.04
C ALA A 38 -9.96 3.15 -3.56
N PHE A 39 -10.04 2.81 -4.86
CA PHE A 39 -9.12 1.83 -5.46
C PHE A 39 -7.66 2.31 -5.46
N ARG A 40 -7.40 3.62 -5.60
CA ARG A 40 -6.04 4.17 -5.48
C ARG A 40 -5.50 4.03 -4.05
N ALA A 41 -6.31 4.37 -3.05
CA ALA A 41 -5.91 4.28 -1.64
C ALA A 41 -5.57 2.84 -1.24
N SER A 42 -6.43 1.86 -1.54
CA SER A 42 -6.12 0.44 -1.31
C SER A 42 -4.83 0.03 -2.04
N ARG A 43 -4.68 0.37 -3.33
CA ARG A 43 -3.46 0.05 -4.09
C ARG A 43 -2.19 0.72 -3.56
N GLN A 44 -2.31 1.79 -2.78
CA GLN A 44 -1.20 2.43 -2.06
C GLN A 44 -0.91 1.71 -0.73
N SER A 45 -1.92 1.32 0.04
CA SER A 45 -1.78 0.51 1.27
C SER A 45 -1.07 -0.81 0.97
N ASN A 46 -1.61 -1.62 0.05
CA ASN A 46 -1.00 -2.88 -0.39
C ASN A 46 0.42 -2.70 -0.95
N ALA A 47 0.74 -1.53 -1.51
CA ALA A 47 2.08 -1.25 -2.01
C ALA A 47 3.05 -0.81 -0.91
N ALA A 48 2.56 -0.25 0.19
CA ALA A 48 3.34 0.08 1.39
C ALA A 48 3.59 -1.19 2.22
N GLU A 49 2.56 -1.99 2.49
CA GLU A 49 2.64 -3.34 3.11
C GLU A 49 3.73 -4.18 2.42
N THR A 50 3.63 -4.41 1.10
CA THR A 50 4.67 -5.14 0.34
C THR A 50 6.07 -4.48 0.36
N ALA A 51 6.22 -3.21 0.72
CA ALA A 51 7.53 -2.58 0.91
C ALA A 51 8.06 -2.79 2.34
N GLU A 52 7.17 -2.87 3.32
CA GLU A 52 7.44 -3.20 4.72
C GLU A 52 7.89 -4.67 4.84
N ASP A 53 7.10 -5.65 4.35
CA ASP A 53 7.44 -7.08 4.39
C ASP A 53 8.85 -7.35 3.81
N TYR A 54 9.15 -6.72 2.67
CA TYR A 54 10.44 -6.89 2.00
C TYR A 54 11.57 -6.19 2.75
N ALA A 55 11.33 -5.02 3.35
CA ALA A 55 12.38 -4.31 4.08
C ALA A 55 12.76 -5.07 5.36
N GLU A 56 11.77 -5.51 6.12
CA GLU A 56 11.96 -6.31 7.32
C GLU A 56 12.67 -7.63 7.03
N LEU A 57 12.17 -8.41 6.07
CA LEU A 57 12.79 -9.69 5.74
C LEU A 57 14.22 -9.55 5.20
N ILE A 58 14.55 -8.45 4.52
CA ILE A 58 15.94 -8.17 4.11
C ILE A 58 16.82 -7.84 5.34
N ASP A 59 16.34 -7.05 6.31
CA ASP A 59 17.06 -6.80 7.58
C ASP A 59 17.26 -8.09 8.37
N GLU A 60 16.21 -8.93 8.49
CA GLU A 60 16.26 -10.23 9.17
C GLU A 60 17.32 -11.15 8.55
N LEU A 61 17.29 -11.35 7.22
CA LEU A 61 18.25 -12.19 6.52
C LEU A 61 19.70 -11.64 6.60
N ILE A 62 19.88 -10.31 6.52
CA ILE A 62 21.22 -9.71 6.70
C ILE A 62 21.72 -9.92 8.13
N ARG A 63 20.86 -9.80 9.14
CA ARG A 63 21.22 -10.00 10.56
C ARG A 63 21.52 -11.47 10.89
N GLN A 64 20.83 -12.42 10.27
CA GLN A 64 21.04 -13.86 10.48
C GLN A 64 22.21 -14.42 9.67
N ASN A 65 22.25 -14.11 8.37
CA ASN A 65 23.09 -14.80 7.37
C ASN A 65 24.20 -13.89 6.79
N GLY A 66 24.21 -12.59 7.12
CA GLY A 66 25.13 -11.59 6.57
C GLY A 66 24.73 -11.06 5.19
N GLU A 67 23.77 -11.68 4.51
CA GLU A 67 23.27 -11.25 3.20
C GLU A 67 21.84 -11.72 2.93
N ALA A 68 21.06 -10.93 2.18
CA ALA A 68 19.75 -11.33 1.68
C ALA A 68 19.83 -11.78 0.21
N ARG A 69 19.19 -12.91 -0.13
CA ARG A 69 19.16 -13.48 -1.49
C ARG A 69 17.74 -13.63 -2.03
N SER A 70 17.55 -13.38 -3.32
CA SER A 70 16.24 -13.48 -4.00
C SER A 70 15.58 -14.87 -3.94
N VAL A 71 16.35 -15.92 -3.63
CA VAL A 71 15.84 -17.28 -3.47
C VAL A 71 15.20 -17.45 -2.10
N GLU A 72 15.88 -17.01 -1.04
CA GLU A 72 15.35 -17.00 0.34
C GLU A 72 14.14 -16.07 0.47
N LEU A 73 14.19 -14.87 -0.16
CA LEU A 73 13.03 -13.98 -0.21
C LEU A 73 11.80 -14.64 -0.87
N ALA A 74 12.00 -15.36 -1.98
CA ALA A 74 10.90 -16.05 -2.67
C ALA A 74 10.30 -17.18 -1.80
N ALA A 75 11.17 -17.94 -1.12
CA ALA A 75 10.77 -19.04 -0.26
C ALA A 75 10.02 -18.55 0.99
N ARG A 76 10.57 -17.58 1.73
CA ARG A 76 9.98 -17.07 2.98
C ARG A 76 8.69 -16.28 2.76
N LEU A 77 8.61 -15.46 1.71
CA LEU A 77 7.39 -14.70 1.36
C LEU A 77 6.34 -15.53 0.61
N GLY A 78 6.62 -16.80 0.27
CA GLY A 78 5.70 -17.64 -0.49
C GLY A 78 5.36 -17.14 -1.91
N VAL A 79 6.24 -16.35 -2.54
CA VAL A 79 6.01 -15.75 -3.87
C VAL A 79 7.01 -16.21 -4.93
N SER A 80 6.61 -16.13 -6.20
CA SER A 80 7.50 -16.49 -7.31
C SER A 80 8.76 -15.60 -7.39
N HIS A 81 9.87 -16.15 -7.88
CA HIS A 81 11.08 -15.36 -8.18
C HIS A 81 10.81 -14.18 -9.15
N VAL A 82 9.82 -14.31 -10.04
CA VAL A 82 9.39 -13.23 -10.95
C VAL A 82 8.74 -12.08 -10.17
N THR A 83 7.96 -12.40 -9.14
CA THR A 83 7.40 -11.43 -8.18
C THR A 83 8.52 -10.72 -7.43
N VAL A 84 9.44 -11.46 -6.80
CA VAL A 84 10.61 -10.89 -6.10
C VAL A 84 11.41 -9.96 -7.01
N ALA A 85 11.76 -10.41 -8.22
CA ALA A 85 12.51 -9.60 -9.18
C ALA A 85 11.75 -8.34 -9.63
N LYS A 86 10.41 -8.36 -9.65
CA LYS A 86 9.58 -7.18 -9.95
C LYS A 86 9.54 -6.22 -8.76
N THR A 87 9.35 -6.73 -7.54
CA THR A 87 9.29 -5.93 -6.30
C THR A 87 10.64 -5.31 -5.98
N ILE A 88 11.74 -6.06 -5.99
CA ILE A 88 13.10 -5.52 -5.78
C ILE A 88 13.41 -4.40 -6.79
N ARG A 89 13.08 -4.58 -8.08
CA ARG A 89 13.24 -3.50 -9.08
C ARG A 89 12.37 -2.26 -8.79
N ARG A 90 11.24 -2.41 -8.12
CA ARG A 90 10.41 -1.29 -7.63
C ARG A 90 11.08 -0.62 -6.43
N LEU A 91 11.45 -1.37 -5.40
CA LEU A 91 12.10 -0.85 -4.19
C LEU A 91 13.44 -0.15 -4.48
N CYS A 92 14.19 -0.60 -5.50
CA CYS A 92 15.38 0.12 -5.99
C CYS A 92 15.04 1.49 -6.61
N ARG A 93 13.90 1.65 -7.29
CA ARG A 93 13.45 2.97 -7.81
C ARG A 93 12.89 3.87 -6.72
N GLU A 94 12.33 3.27 -5.67
CA GLU A 94 11.82 3.96 -4.48
C GLU A 94 12.94 4.29 -3.46
N GLY A 95 14.19 3.92 -3.75
CA GLY A 95 15.35 4.27 -2.93
C GLY A 95 15.50 3.45 -1.64
N LEU A 96 14.69 2.40 -1.43
CA LEU A 96 14.70 1.56 -0.23
C LEU A 96 15.75 0.45 -0.28
N VAL A 97 16.06 -0.06 -1.48
CA VAL A 97 16.92 -1.24 -1.69
C VAL A 97 18.02 -0.94 -2.70
N GLN A 98 19.20 -1.52 -2.50
CA GLN A 98 20.24 -1.65 -3.52
C GLN A 98 20.47 -3.13 -3.84
N ALA A 99 20.31 -3.50 -5.12
CA ALA A 99 20.54 -4.86 -5.61
C ALA A 99 21.25 -4.84 -6.98
N LYS A 100 22.09 -5.84 -7.22
CA LYS A 100 22.69 -6.12 -8.55
C LYS A 100 22.26 -7.52 -9.00
N PRO A 101 22.15 -7.79 -10.32
CA PRO A 101 21.80 -9.12 -10.82
C PRO A 101 22.69 -10.21 -10.23
N TYR A 102 22.06 -11.29 -9.75
CA TYR A 102 22.72 -12.46 -9.14
C TYR A 102 23.60 -12.18 -7.89
N ARG A 103 23.46 -11.01 -7.26
CA ARG A 103 24.18 -10.65 -6.03
C ARG A 103 23.25 -10.54 -4.82
N ALA A 104 23.85 -10.39 -3.64
CA ALA A 104 23.15 -10.01 -2.43
C ALA A 104 22.35 -8.71 -2.60
N ILE A 105 21.27 -8.63 -1.84
CA ILE A 105 20.36 -7.49 -1.74
C ILE A 105 20.67 -6.78 -0.42
N PHE A 106 20.74 -5.45 -0.46
CA PHE A 106 21.01 -4.62 0.72
C PHE A 106 19.96 -3.53 0.86
N LEU A 107 19.64 -3.15 2.10
CA LEU A 107 18.85 -1.95 2.37
C LEU A 107 19.71 -0.69 2.15
N THR A 108 19.07 0.39 1.72
CA THR A 108 19.65 1.73 1.87
C THR A 108 19.40 2.24 3.29
N ALA A 109 19.93 3.41 3.66
CA ALA A 109 19.58 4.05 4.93
C ALA A 109 18.05 4.29 5.09
N GLN A 110 17.33 4.51 4.00
CA GLN A 110 15.86 4.66 4.03
C GLN A 110 15.15 3.31 4.21
N GLY A 111 15.64 2.25 3.55
CA GLY A 111 15.14 0.89 3.75
C GLY A 111 15.42 0.35 5.15
N GLN A 112 16.61 0.62 5.70
CA GLN A 112 17.00 0.23 7.05
C GLN A 112 16.08 0.89 8.09
N ALA A 113 15.84 2.20 7.95
CA ALA A 113 14.91 2.92 8.81
C ALA A 113 13.45 2.45 8.64
N LEU A 114 13.06 1.89 7.48
CA LEU A 114 11.74 1.25 7.30
C LEU A 114 11.67 -0.07 8.06
N ALA A 115 12.63 -0.98 7.82
CA ALA A 115 12.71 -2.28 8.48
C ALA A 115 12.76 -2.16 10.01
N GLU A 116 13.51 -1.19 10.55
CA GLU A 116 13.57 -0.91 11.99
C GLU A 116 12.25 -0.40 12.57
N ARG A 117 11.39 0.24 11.75
CA ARG A 117 10.04 0.64 12.18
C ARG A 117 9.07 -0.53 12.15
N CYS A 118 9.11 -1.39 11.14
CA CYS A 118 8.31 -2.62 11.06
C CYS A 118 8.63 -3.52 12.26
N ARG A 119 9.86 -4.00 12.37
CA ARG A 119 10.32 -4.87 13.47
C ARG A 119 9.97 -4.36 14.86
N LYS A 120 10.04 -3.04 15.08
CA LYS A 120 9.61 -2.43 16.35
C LYS A 120 8.09 -2.49 16.59
N ARG A 121 7.27 -2.33 15.56
CA ARG A 121 5.80 -2.47 15.65
C ARG A 121 5.44 -3.93 15.91
N HIS A 122 6.06 -4.88 15.20
CA HIS A 122 5.93 -6.31 15.44
C HIS A 122 6.25 -6.68 16.89
N GLU A 123 7.44 -6.30 17.37
CA GLU A 123 7.85 -6.48 18.78
C GLU A 123 6.82 -5.92 19.77
N GLU A 124 6.27 -4.73 19.51
CA GLU A 124 5.28 -4.08 20.39
C GLU A 124 3.89 -4.75 20.37
N VAL A 125 3.46 -5.28 19.21
CA VAL A 125 2.23 -6.07 19.08
C VAL A 125 2.40 -7.45 19.73
N ALA A 126 3.49 -8.15 19.45
CA ALA A 126 3.79 -9.46 20.05
C ALA A 126 3.86 -9.37 21.59
N LEU A 127 4.58 -8.39 22.13
CA LEU A 127 4.63 -8.14 23.58
C LEU A 127 3.26 -7.80 24.17
N PHE A 128 2.40 -7.11 23.44
CA PHE A 128 1.02 -6.83 23.87
C PHE A 128 0.17 -8.10 23.91
N LEU A 129 0.24 -8.95 22.88
CA LEU A 129 -0.47 -10.22 22.83
C LEU A 129 -0.02 -11.17 23.96
N VAL A 130 1.29 -11.26 24.23
CA VAL A 130 1.82 -11.99 25.39
C VAL A 130 1.29 -11.41 26.71
N ALA A 131 1.20 -10.09 26.84
CA ALA A 131 0.62 -9.44 28.03
C ALA A 131 -0.89 -9.67 28.19
N LEU A 132 -1.61 -10.03 27.13
CA LEU A 132 -3.00 -10.53 27.19
C LEU A 132 -3.12 -12.02 27.57
N GLY A 133 -2.00 -12.76 27.62
CA GLY A 133 -1.95 -14.18 27.92
C GLY A 133 -1.87 -15.10 26.69
N VAL A 134 -1.64 -14.56 25.50
CA VAL A 134 -1.34 -15.37 24.30
C VAL A 134 0.04 -16.02 24.46
N SER A 135 0.22 -17.26 23.97
CA SER A 135 1.52 -17.94 24.02
C SER A 135 2.53 -17.18 23.15
N SER A 136 3.82 -17.11 23.54
CA SER A 136 4.82 -16.37 22.76
C SER A 136 4.89 -16.82 21.29
N ALA A 137 4.84 -18.14 21.02
CA ALA A 137 4.85 -18.65 19.64
C ALA A 137 3.63 -18.22 18.82
N THR A 138 2.45 -18.13 19.45
CA THR A 138 1.23 -17.62 18.81
C THR A 138 1.30 -16.10 18.65
N ALA A 139 1.83 -15.38 19.64
CA ALA A 139 1.93 -13.93 19.63
C ALA A 139 2.89 -13.40 18.55
N GLU A 140 3.98 -14.11 18.25
CA GLU A 140 4.84 -13.80 17.09
C GLU A 140 4.06 -13.96 15.78
N ILE A 141 3.39 -15.11 15.57
CA ILE A 141 2.64 -15.40 14.34
C ILE A 141 1.45 -14.44 14.15
N ASP A 142 0.74 -14.10 15.23
CA ASP A 142 -0.42 -13.22 15.20
C ASP A 142 -0.01 -11.74 15.07
N ALA A 143 1.18 -11.34 15.56
CA ALA A 143 1.68 -9.97 15.39
C ALA A 143 2.00 -9.68 13.91
N GLU A 144 2.54 -10.67 13.21
CA GLU A 144 2.77 -10.63 11.78
C GLU A 144 1.44 -10.40 11.02
N GLY A 145 1.36 -9.31 10.25
CA GLY A 145 0.12 -8.88 9.61
C GLY A 145 -0.80 -8.00 10.45
N ILE A 146 -0.90 -8.18 11.78
CA ILE A 146 -1.61 -7.21 12.64
C ILE A 146 -0.87 -5.85 12.60
N GLU A 147 0.46 -5.86 12.61
CA GLU A 147 1.25 -4.66 12.75
C GLU A 147 1.08 -3.62 11.61
N HIS A 148 0.81 -4.03 10.37
CA HIS A 148 0.54 -3.10 9.26
C HIS A 148 -0.84 -2.44 9.35
N HIS A 149 -1.78 -3.04 10.08
CA HIS A 149 -3.17 -2.59 10.17
C HIS A 149 -3.51 -1.86 11.49
N VAL A 150 -2.61 -1.91 12.47
CA VAL A 150 -2.71 -1.17 13.73
C VAL A 150 -2.42 0.32 13.52
N SER A 151 -3.32 1.20 13.96
CA SER A 151 -3.04 2.65 13.97
C SER A 151 -2.01 3.01 15.05
N ASP A 152 -1.28 4.12 14.87
CA ASP A 152 -0.33 4.59 15.89
C ASP A 152 -1.00 4.87 17.24
N GLU A 153 -2.25 5.35 17.26
CA GLU A 153 -3.06 5.51 18.47
C GLU A 153 -3.30 4.16 19.19
N THR A 154 -3.60 3.11 18.41
CA THR A 154 -3.81 1.75 18.93
C THR A 154 -2.49 1.17 19.45
N LEU A 155 -1.39 1.36 18.72
CA LEU A 155 -0.06 0.93 19.14
C LEU A 155 0.38 1.64 20.43
N GLU A 156 0.10 2.93 20.57
CA GLU A 156 0.30 3.65 21.83
C GLU A 156 -0.58 3.11 22.97
N ALA A 157 -1.82 2.73 22.70
CA ALA A 157 -2.68 2.10 23.70
C ALA A 157 -2.10 0.76 24.17
N MET A 158 -1.61 -0.07 23.25
CA MET A 158 -0.87 -1.31 23.53
C MET A 158 0.38 -1.04 24.41
N ARG A 159 1.24 -0.10 24.00
CA ARG A 159 2.40 0.35 24.80
C ARG A 159 2.01 0.81 26.22
N ARG A 160 0.89 1.56 26.35
CA ARG A 160 0.37 2.02 27.65
C ARG A 160 -0.19 0.88 28.50
N PHE A 161 -0.76 -0.17 27.89
CA PHE A 161 -1.23 -1.36 28.58
C PHE A 161 -0.05 -2.15 29.17
N ILE A 162 0.95 -2.49 28.33
CA ILE A 162 2.17 -3.20 28.76
C ILE A 162 2.83 -2.48 29.94
N LYS A 163 3.02 -1.15 29.85
CA LYS A 163 3.65 -0.33 30.91
C LYS A 163 2.88 -0.30 32.24
N LYS A 164 1.57 -0.49 32.23
CA LYS A 164 0.74 -0.52 33.46
C LYS A 164 0.74 -1.90 34.13
N GLY A 165 1.18 -2.94 33.42
CA GLY A 165 1.01 -4.33 33.80
C GLY A 165 -0.43 -4.84 33.60
N PRO A 166 -0.62 -6.15 33.37
CA PRO A 166 -1.95 -6.73 33.33
C PRO A 166 -2.65 -6.53 34.68
N ARG A 167 -3.85 -5.96 34.67
CA ARG A 167 -4.71 -5.92 35.85
C ARG A 167 -5.28 -7.32 36.06
N ARG A 168 -4.77 -8.00 37.09
CA ARG A 168 -5.32 -9.26 37.62
C ARG A 168 -6.63 -9.02 38.36
#